data_AF-A0ABC8E0I5-F1
#
_entry.id   AF-A0ABC8E0I5-F1
#
_cell.length_a   1.000
_cell.length_b   1.000
_cell.length_c   1.000
_cell.angle_alpha   90.00
_cell.angle_beta   90.00
_cell.angle_gamma   90.00
#
_symmetry.space_group_name_H-M   'P 1'
#
loop_
_entity.id
_entity.type
_entity.pdbx_description
1 polymer ?
#
loop_
_entity_poly.entity_id
_entity_poly.type
_entity_poly.pdbx_seq_one_letter_code
_entity_poly.pdbx_strand_id
1 'polypeptide(L)' 'MTTVGQRERATQQRVVRFFIEELGYRYLGDWHTRPNNRNVEPDLLSHWLIDRGVVD' A
#
# COMPACT_ATOMS: atom_id res chain seq x y z
N MET A 1 17.00 24.17 6.65
CA MET A 1 16.82 22.90 5.93
C MET A 1 15.38 22.85 5.45
N THR A 2 15.17 22.57 4.16
CA THR A 2 14.01 23.02 3.38
C THR A 2 12.67 22.44 3.85
N THR A 3 11.66 23.32 3.91
CA THR A 3 10.27 23.11 4.35
C THR A 3 9.40 22.34 3.34
N VAL A 4 9.97 21.96 2.20
CA VAL A 4 9.27 21.36 1.06
C VAL A 4 8.98 19.89 1.37
N GLY A 5 7.73 19.46 1.16
CA GLY A 5 7.29 18.06 1.34
C GLY A 5 6.79 17.69 2.74
N GLN A 6 6.99 18.51 3.79
CA GLN A 6 6.52 18.17 5.14
C GLN A 6 4.99 18.10 5.26
N ARG A 7 4.27 19.07 4.66
CA ARG A 7 2.80 19.08 4.64
C ARG A 7 2.23 17.91 3.84
N GLU A 8 2.91 17.53 2.76
CA GLU A 8 2.52 16.38 1.94
C GLU A 8 2.72 15.08 2.72
N ARG A 9 3.89 14.91 3.36
CA ARG A 9 4.17 13.74 4.20
C ARG A 9 3.18 13.59 5.36
N ALA A 10 2.83 14.68 6.04
CA ALA A 10 1.81 14.66 7.08
C ALA A 10 0.42 14.24 6.53
N THR A 11 0.08 14.68 5.32
CA THR A 11 -1.16 14.28 4.64
C THR A 11 -1.11 12.80 4.26
N GLN A 12 -0.02 12.33 3.67
CA GLN A 12 0.18 10.91 3.32
C GLN A 12 0.07 10.02 4.56
N GLN A 13 0.69 10.40 5.69
CA GLN A 13 0.58 9.65 6.95
C GLN A 13 -0.85 9.56 7.46
N ARG A 14 -1.63 10.64 7.37
CA ARG A 14 -3.05 10.63 7.75
C ARG A 14 -3.87 9.70 6.86
N VAL A 15 -3.63 9.72 5.55
CA VAL A 15 -4.30 8.83 4.59
C VAL A 15 -3.95 7.38 4.88
N VAL A 16 -2.66 7.05 5.05
CA VAL A 16 -2.21 5.69 5.41
C VAL A 16 -2.90 5.22 6.69
N ARG A 17 -2.94 6.06 7.73
CA ARG A 17 -3.60 5.72 8.99
C ARG A 17 -5.09 5.42 8.80
N PHE A 18 -5.80 6.26 8.05
CA PHE A 18 -7.23 6.05 7.76
C PHE A 18 -7.48 4.71 7.07
N PHE A 19 -6.68 4.34 6.07
CA PHE A 19 -6.83 3.06 5.38
C PHE A 19 -6.60 1.85 6.30
N ILE A 20 -5.67 1.95 7.25
CA ILE A 20 -5.37 0.87 8.18
C ILE A 20 -6.42 0.78 9.28
N GLU A 21 -6.68 1.88 9.98
CA GLU A 21 -7.47 1.91 11.21
C GLU A 21 -8.97 1.87 10.94
N GLU A 22 -9.46 2.64 9.97
CA GLU A 22 -10.91 2.77 9.71
C GLU A 22 -11.39 1.76 8.67
N LEU A 23 -10.57 1.45 7.67
CA LEU A 23 -10.96 0.59 6.57
C LEU A 23 -10.37 -0.83 6.66
N GLY A 24 -9.47 -1.09 7.61
CA GLY A 24 -8.90 -2.41 7.84
C GLY A 24 -7.95 -2.91 6.74
N TYR A 25 -7.40 -2.02 5.91
CA TYR A 25 -6.44 -2.42 4.88
C TYR A 25 -5.10 -2.83 5.49
N ARG A 26 -4.50 -3.88 4.93
CA ARG A 26 -3.14 -4.28 5.23
C ARG A 26 -2.16 -3.28 4.61
N TYR A 27 -1.34 -2.64 5.44
CA TYR A 27 -0.24 -1.80 4.97
C TYR A 27 0.94 -2.64 4.51
N LEU A 28 1.40 -2.42 3.27
CA LEU A 28 2.51 -3.17 2.66
C LEU A 28 3.88 -2.50 2.87
N GLY A 29 3.92 -1.32 3.48
CA GLY A 29 5.14 -0.53 3.67
C GLY A 29 5.31 0.57 2.62
N ASP A 30 6.45 1.25 2.67
CA ASP A 30 6.85 2.25 1.68
C ASP A 30 7.66 1.57 0.56
N TRP A 31 7.09 1.56 -0.65
CA TRP A 31 7.62 0.84 -1.80
C TRP A 31 8.12 1.76 -2.93
N HIS A 32 8.31 3.07 -2.67
CA HIS A 32 8.61 4.05 -3.72
C HIS A 32 9.93 3.81 -4.47
N THR A 33 10.90 3.09 -3.87
CA THR A 33 12.24 2.83 -4.44
C THR A 33 12.54 1.37 -4.77
N ARG A 34 11.55 0.46 -4.67
CA ARG A 34 11.83 -0.96 -4.89
C ARG A 34 12.06 -1.29 -6.38
N PRO A 35 12.92 -2.27 -6.70
CA PRO A 35 13.04 -2.80 -8.06
C PRO A 35 11.71 -3.44 -8.49
N ASN A 36 11.40 -3.38 -9.79
CA ASN A 36 10.16 -3.90 -10.37
C ASN A 36 8.88 -3.35 -9.72
N ASN A 37 8.86 -2.06 -9.38
CA ASN A 37 7.68 -1.43 -8.80
C ASN A 37 6.50 -1.43 -9.80
N ARG A 38 5.40 -2.10 -9.43
CA ARG A 38 4.18 -2.20 -10.23
C ARG A 38 2.97 -1.80 -9.38
N ASN A 39 1.87 -1.49 -10.07
CA ASN A 39 0.61 -1.12 -9.42
C ASN A 39 -0.11 -2.32 -8.78
N VAL A 40 0.23 -3.55 -9.21
CA VAL A 40 -0.36 -4.80 -8.73
C VAL A 40 0.75 -5.77 -8.42
N GLU A 41 0.65 -6.42 -7.27
CA GLU A 41 1.50 -7.54 -6.87
C GLU A 41 0.85 -8.85 -7.27
N PRO A 42 1.37 -9.56 -8.29
CA PRO A 42 0.78 -10.80 -8.74
C PRO A 42 0.69 -11.83 -7.62
N ASP A 43 1.74 -12.00 -6.81
CA ASP A 43 1.75 -13.00 -5.74
C ASP A 43 0.69 -12.74 -4.66
N LEU A 44 0.52 -11.48 -4.25
CA LEU A 44 -0.53 -11.11 -3.28
C LEU A 44 -1.93 -11.29 -3.88
N LEU A 45 -2.13 -10.92 -5.15
CA LEU A 45 -3.41 -11.07 -5.83
C LEU A 45 -3.76 -12.54 -6.01
N SER A 46 -2.83 -13.36 -6.48
CA SER A 46 -3.03 -14.79 -6.70
C SER A 46 -3.37 -15.52 -5.40
N HIS A 47 -2.64 -15.26 -4.31
CA HIS A 47 -2.98 -15.83 -3.00
C HIS A 47 -4.38 -15.42 -2.55
N TRP A 48 -4.72 -14.13 -2.67
CA TRP A 48 -6.06 -13.67 -2.32
C TRP A 48 -7.14 -14.34 -3.17
N LEU A 49 -6.93 -14.49 -4.48
CA LEU A 49 -7.89 -15.14 -5.40
C LEU A 49 -8.09 -16.63 -5.06
N ILE A 50 -7.01 -17.34 -4.74
CA ILE A 50 -7.06 -18.75 -4.31
C ILE A 50 -7.89 -18.87 -3.02
N ASP A 51 -7.71 -17.97 -2.05
CA ASP A 51 -8.52 -17.94 -0.82
C ASP A 51 -10.02 -17.66 -1.09
N ARG A 52 -10.35 -17.12 -2.27
CA ARG A 52 -11.73 -16.94 -2.75
C ARG A 52 -12.26 -18.14 -3.53
N GLY A 53 -11.46 -19.18 -3.73
CA GLY A 53 -11.81 -20.38 -4.51
C GLY A 53 -11.65 -20.21 -6.02
N VAL A 54 -10.97 -19.14 -6.48
CA VAL A 54 -10.58 -19.00 -7.88
C VAL A 54 -9.35 -19.88 -8.09
N VAL A 55 -9.52 -20.94 -8.86
CA VAL A 55 -8.46 -21.86 -9.28
C VAL A 55 -8.21 -21.67 -10.78
N ASP A 56 -6.95 -21.75 -11.19
CA ASP A 56 -6.53 -21.77 -12.59
C ASP A 56 -7.05 -23.02 -13.34
#